data_AF-A0A8I5KX99-F1
#
_entry.id   AF-A0A8I5KX99-F1
#
_cell.length_a   1.000
_cell.length_b   1.000
_cell.length_c   1.000
_cell.angle_alpha   90.00
_cell.angle_beta   90.00
_cell.angle_gamma   90.00
#
_symmetry.space_group_name_H-M   'P 1'
#
loop_
_entity.id
_entity.type
_entity.pdbx_description
1 polymer ?
#
loop_
_entity_poly.entity_id
_entity_poly.type
_entity_poly.pdbx_seq_one_letter_code
_entity_poly.pdbx_strand_id
1 'polypeptide(L)'
;MALYELFSHPVERSYRAGLCSKAALFLLLAAALTYIPPLLVAFRSHGFWLKRSSYEEQPTVRFQHQVLLVALLGPESDGFLAWSTFPAFNRLQGDRLRVPLVSTREEDRNQDGKTDMLHFKLELPLQSTEHVLGVQLILTFSYRLHRMATLVMQSMAFLQSSFPVPGSQLYVNGDLRLQQKQPLSCGGLDARYNISVINGTSPFAYDYDLTHIVAAYQERNGRLMENETNTNTAEKQTKEKAF
;
A
#
# COMPACT_ATOMS: atom_id res chain seq x y z
N MET A 1 -52.98 18.05 -67.43
CA MET A 1 -52.60 19.45 -67.69
C MET A 1 -51.83 19.97 -66.49
N ALA A 2 -50.65 20.54 -66.71
CA ALA A 2 -49.88 21.21 -65.67
C ALA A 2 -50.58 22.53 -65.28
N LEU A 3 -50.57 22.87 -63.99
CA LEU A 3 -50.83 24.23 -63.54
C LEU A 3 -49.60 24.72 -62.79
N TYR A 4 -48.98 25.79 -63.31
CA TYR A 4 -47.95 26.55 -62.62
C TYR A 4 -48.62 27.60 -61.74
N GLU A 5 -48.38 27.50 -60.44
CA GLU A 5 -48.92 28.39 -59.42
C GLU A 5 -48.04 29.64 -59.32
N LEU A 6 -48.63 30.83 -59.54
CA LEU A 6 -47.89 32.09 -59.74
C LEU A 6 -47.47 32.79 -58.43
N PHE A 7 -48.13 32.54 -57.29
CA PHE A 7 -47.77 33.22 -56.04
C PHE A 7 -48.44 32.62 -54.80
N SER A 8 -47.71 32.55 -53.67
CA SER A 8 -48.26 32.20 -52.35
C SER A 8 -47.57 32.97 -51.20
N HIS A 9 -48.30 33.23 -50.11
CA HIS A 9 -47.77 33.85 -48.89
C HIS A 9 -48.33 33.17 -47.63
N PRO A 10 -47.53 32.88 -46.58
CA PRO A 10 -48.01 32.21 -45.38
C PRO A 10 -48.68 33.15 -44.37
N VAL A 11 -49.67 32.63 -43.65
CA VAL A 11 -50.35 33.24 -42.49
C VAL A 11 -50.12 32.35 -41.26
N GLU A 12 -49.60 32.91 -40.17
CA GLU A 12 -49.40 32.17 -38.91
C GLU A 12 -50.69 32.13 -38.07
N ARG A 13 -51.05 30.94 -37.57
CA ARG A 13 -52.19 30.71 -36.67
C ARG A 13 -51.73 30.04 -35.37
N SER A 14 -52.11 30.64 -34.24
CA SER A 14 -51.83 30.11 -32.90
C SER A 14 -53.01 29.30 -32.37
N TYR A 15 -52.79 28.04 -32.01
CA TYR A 15 -53.79 27.13 -31.46
C TYR A 15 -53.64 27.00 -29.93
N ARG A 16 -54.75 27.12 -29.19
CA ARG A 16 -54.79 26.96 -27.72
C ARG A 16 -55.60 25.69 -27.37
N ALA A 17 -55.02 24.78 -26.60
CA ALA A 17 -55.69 23.55 -26.17
C ALA A 17 -56.06 23.62 -24.67
N GLY A 18 -57.20 23.01 -24.30
CA GLY A 18 -57.63 22.87 -22.90
C GLY A 18 -56.92 21.72 -22.18
N LEU A 19 -56.91 21.74 -20.85
CA LEU A 19 -56.13 20.84 -19.99
C LEU A 19 -56.56 19.35 -20.03
N CYS A 20 -57.79 19.04 -20.45
CA CYS A 20 -58.32 17.67 -20.58
C CYS A 20 -58.59 17.31 -22.06
N SER A 21 -57.59 17.51 -22.92
CA SER A 21 -57.64 17.19 -24.35
C SER A 21 -56.57 16.17 -24.71
N LYS A 22 -56.78 15.40 -25.80
CA LYS A 22 -55.76 14.49 -26.36
C LYS A 22 -54.43 15.21 -26.63
N ALA A 23 -54.48 16.51 -26.97
CA ALA A 23 -53.28 17.33 -27.18
C ALA A 23 -52.52 17.63 -25.89
N ALA A 24 -53.22 17.88 -24.77
CA ALA A 24 -52.59 18.09 -23.47
C ALA A 24 -51.96 16.79 -22.94
N LEU A 25 -52.61 15.64 -23.17
CA LEU A 25 -52.05 14.33 -22.85
C LEU A 25 -50.79 14.04 -23.67
N PHE A 26 -50.77 14.37 -24.96
CA PHE A 26 -49.58 14.25 -25.79
C PHE A 26 -48.44 15.15 -25.29
N LEU A 27 -48.72 16.41 -24.91
CA LEU A 27 -47.71 17.30 -24.35
C LEU A 27 -47.17 16.81 -23.01
N LEU A 28 -48.01 16.23 -22.15
CA LEU A 28 -47.59 15.62 -20.90
C LEU A 28 -46.69 14.40 -21.16
N LEU A 29 -47.06 13.54 -22.10
CA LEU A 29 -46.25 12.39 -22.50
C LEU A 29 -44.91 12.83 -23.10
N ALA A 30 -44.91 13.85 -23.94
CA ALA A 30 -43.68 14.42 -24.50
C ALA A 30 -42.80 15.03 -23.41
N ALA A 31 -43.37 15.77 -22.46
CA ALA A 31 -42.63 16.32 -21.32
C ALA A 31 -42.06 15.21 -20.44
N ALA A 32 -42.86 14.20 -20.10
CA ALA A 32 -42.42 13.03 -19.34
C ALA A 32 -41.27 12.31 -20.06
N LEU A 33 -41.40 12.07 -21.37
CA LEU A 33 -40.35 11.45 -22.18
C LEU A 33 -39.13 12.37 -22.39
N THR A 34 -39.27 13.68 -22.20
CA THR A 34 -38.15 14.63 -22.27
C THR A 34 -37.39 14.66 -20.93
N TYR A 35 -38.08 14.61 -19.79
CA TYR A 35 -37.45 14.81 -18.48
C TYR A 35 -37.11 13.52 -17.73
N ILE A 36 -37.91 12.46 -17.89
CA ILE A 36 -37.69 11.20 -17.18
C ILE A 36 -36.44 10.47 -17.70
N PRO A 37 -36.17 10.35 -19.02
CA PRO A 37 -34.99 9.62 -19.48
C PRO A 37 -33.64 10.25 -19.07
N PRO A 38 -33.43 11.58 -19.15
CA PRO A 38 -32.21 12.19 -18.63
C PRO A 38 -32.02 11.98 -17.12
N LEU A 39 -33.10 12.01 -16.33
CA LEU A 39 -33.04 11.72 -14.90
C LEU A 39 -32.70 10.24 -14.63
N LEU A 40 -33.29 9.34 -15.42
CA LEU A 40 -33.00 7.90 -15.36
C LEU A 40 -31.54 7.61 -15.73
N VAL A 41 -30.95 8.33 -16.69
CA VAL A 41 -29.53 8.25 -17.07
C VAL A 41 -28.62 8.84 -15.98
N ALA A 42 -28.98 10.00 -15.42
CA ALA A 42 -28.24 10.61 -14.32
C ALA A 42 -28.19 9.70 -13.08
N PHE A 43 -29.28 9.01 -12.78
CA PHE A 43 -29.33 8.01 -11.71
C PHE A 43 -28.56 6.72 -12.07
N ARG A 44 -28.74 6.19 -13.30
CA ARG A 44 -28.06 4.97 -13.79
C ARG A 44 -26.55 5.12 -13.98
N SER A 45 -26.01 6.33 -14.07
CA SER A 45 -24.56 6.60 -14.19
C SER A 45 -23.75 6.33 -12.91
N HIS A 46 -24.36 5.82 -11.84
CA HIS A 46 -23.81 5.76 -10.47
C HIS A 46 -23.39 7.14 -9.90
N GLY A 47 -23.58 8.24 -10.64
CA GLY A 47 -23.22 9.60 -10.21
C GLY A 47 -24.12 10.19 -9.15
N PHE A 48 -25.31 9.62 -8.91
CA PHE A 48 -26.28 10.23 -8.00
C PHE A 48 -26.07 9.87 -6.51
N TRP A 49 -25.43 8.74 -6.17
CA TRP A 49 -25.20 8.34 -4.76
C TRP A 49 -24.15 7.23 -4.53
N LEU A 50 -23.04 7.19 -5.28
CA LEU A 50 -21.99 6.17 -5.07
C LEU A 50 -21.24 6.40 -3.74
N LYS A 51 -21.36 5.46 -2.80
CA LYS A 51 -20.71 5.55 -1.48
C LYS A 51 -19.30 4.93 -1.44
N ARG A 52 -19.05 3.87 -2.22
CA ARG A 52 -17.76 3.15 -2.28
C ARG A 52 -17.56 2.58 -3.68
N SER A 53 -16.33 2.57 -4.13
CA SER A 53 -15.88 1.92 -5.37
C SER A 53 -14.53 1.25 -5.13
N SER A 54 -14.21 0.23 -5.92
CA SER A 54 -12.94 -0.49 -5.85
C SER A 54 -12.13 -0.17 -7.10
N TYR A 55 -10.85 0.11 -6.92
CA TYR A 55 -9.93 0.44 -8.02
C TYR A 55 -8.59 -0.24 -7.78
N GLU A 56 -7.96 -0.65 -8.86
CA GLU A 56 -6.59 -1.16 -8.85
C GLU A 56 -5.65 -0.09 -9.41
N GLU A 57 -4.57 0.14 -8.68
CA GLU A 57 -3.52 1.07 -9.04
C GLU A 57 -2.19 0.48 -8.59
N GLN A 58 -1.16 0.61 -9.43
CA GLN A 58 0.21 0.30 -9.06
C GLN A 58 0.79 1.47 -8.25
N PRO A 59 1.01 1.30 -6.94
CA PRO A 59 1.52 2.34 -6.06
C PRO A 59 2.96 2.70 -6.38
N THR A 60 3.39 3.89 -5.97
CA THR A 60 4.81 4.22 -5.92
C THR A 60 5.33 3.87 -4.53
N VAL A 61 6.14 2.81 -4.45
CA VAL A 61 6.80 2.37 -3.22
C VAL A 61 8.28 2.69 -3.31
N ARG A 62 8.82 3.32 -2.27
CA ARG A 62 10.26 3.64 -2.18
C ARG A 62 10.81 3.19 -0.85
N PHE A 63 11.93 2.47 -0.88
CA PHE A 63 12.60 2.07 0.34
C PHE A 63 13.23 3.29 1.03
N GLN A 64 12.93 3.51 2.32
CA GLN A 64 13.45 4.68 3.04
C GLN A 64 14.85 4.48 3.59
N HIS A 65 15.46 3.31 3.38
CA HIS A 65 16.77 2.97 3.95
C HIS A 65 16.79 3.06 5.47
N GLN A 66 15.64 2.86 6.12
CA GLN A 66 15.57 2.72 7.58
C GLN A 66 15.28 1.26 7.92
N VAL A 67 16.19 0.69 8.70
CA VAL A 67 16.22 -0.72 9.05
C VAL A 67 16.41 -0.84 10.56
N LEU A 68 15.69 -1.78 11.17
CA LEU A 68 15.90 -2.19 12.55
C LEU A 68 15.94 -3.72 12.59
N LEU A 69 17.06 -4.26 13.04
CA LEU A 69 17.36 -5.68 13.13
C LEU A 69 17.56 -6.07 14.58
N VAL A 70 16.94 -7.18 14.98
CA VAL A 70 17.20 -7.89 16.23
C VAL A 70 17.40 -9.36 15.91
N ALA A 71 18.59 -9.87 16.19
CA ALA A 71 18.93 -11.29 16.09
C ALA A 71 18.93 -11.90 17.50
N LEU A 72 18.09 -12.90 17.71
CA LEU A 72 17.95 -13.63 18.96
C LEU A 72 19.00 -14.75 18.99
N LEU A 73 19.82 -14.76 20.04
CA LEU A 73 20.87 -15.75 20.23
C LEU A 73 20.36 -16.97 21.00
N GLY A 74 21.11 -18.05 20.93
CA GLY A 74 20.87 -19.28 21.68
C GLY A 74 21.14 -19.16 23.18
N PRO A 75 20.66 -20.13 23.98
CA PRO A 75 20.69 -20.09 25.44
C PRO A 75 22.10 -20.09 26.06
N GLU A 76 23.15 -20.45 25.31
CA GLU A 76 24.54 -20.38 25.77
C GLU A 76 25.08 -18.94 25.82
N SER A 77 24.48 -18.05 25.04
CA SER A 77 24.80 -16.64 24.94
C SER A 77 23.51 -15.86 25.20
N ASP A 78 23.08 -15.84 26.48
CA ASP A 78 21.85 -15.22 26.96
C ASP A 78 21.79 -13.73 26.57
N GLY A 79 21.23 -13.46 25.39
CA GLY A 79 21.33 -12.17 24.76
C GLY A 79 20.70 -12.08 23.38
N PHE A 80 20.76 -10.88 22.83
CA PHE A 80 20.36 -10.57 21.47
C PHE A 80 21.40 -9.63 20.87
N LEU A 81 21.60 -9.71 19.56
CA LEU A 81 22.34 -8.73 18.81
C LEU A 81 21.36 -7.79 18.14
N ALA A 82 21.62 -6.50 18.25
CA ALA A 82 20.74 -5.49 17.68
C ALA A 82 21.53 -4.53 16.82
N TRP A 83 20.91 -4.08 15.74
CA TRP A 83 21.44 -3.02 14.90
C TRP A 83 20.32 -2.28 14.21
N SER A 84 20.49 -0.98 14.03
CA SER A 84 19.58 -0.19 13.23
C SER A 84 20.32 0.89 12.46
N THR A 85 19.62 1.53 11.54
CA THR A 85 20.05 2.79 10.92
C THR A 85 19.85 3.99 11.83
N PHE A 86 19.17 3.83 12.97
CA PHE A 86 18.86 4.90 13.92
C PHE A 86 20.00 5.06 14.94
N PRO A 87 20.71 6.21 14.97
CA PRO A 87 21.84 6.39 15.87
C PRO A 87 21.46 6.34 17.36
N ALA A 88 20.28 6.83 17.72
CA ALA A 88 19.81 6.83 19.09
C ALA A 88 19.60 5.40 19.62
N PHE A 89 18.99 4.51 18.83
CA PHE A 89 18.87 3.09 19.17
C PHE A 89 20.24 2.42 19.33
N ASN A 90 21.16 2.64 18.39
CA ASN A 90 22.48 2.01 18.43
C ASN A 90 23.28 2.39 19.69
N ARG A 91 23.11 3.62 20.20
CA ARG A 91 23.72 4.06 21.47
C ARG A 91 23.12 3.35 22.68
N LEU A 92 21.84 3.00 22.65
CA LEU A 92 21.18 2.27 23.74
C LEU A 92 21.61 0.81 23.83
N GLN A 93 22.08 0.22 22.72
CA GLN A 93 22.47 -1.20 22.69
C GLN A 93 23.85 -1.47 23.28
N GLY A 94 24.76 -0.48 23.26
CA GLY A 94 26.12 -0.65 23.83
C GLY A 94 26.84 -1.87 23.28
N ASP A 95 27.20 -2.80 24.16
CA ASP A 95 27.95 -4.03 23.83
C ASP A 95 27.15 -5.03 22.97
N ARG A 96 25.83 -4.87 22.86
CA ARG A 96 24.94 -5.71 22.02
C ARG A 96 24.85 -5.23 20.58
N LEU A 97 25.49 -4.10 20.26
CA LEU A 97 25.51 -3.53 18.92
C LEU A 97 26.49 -4.30 18.02
N ARG A 98 25.98 -4.89 16.95
CA ARG A 98 26.81 -5.51 15.90
C ARG A 98 26.48 -4.89 14.56
N VAL A 99 27.46 -4.24 13.92
CA VAL A 99 27.25 -3.58 12.62
C VAL A 99 27.29 -4.62 11.49
N PRO A 100 26.19 -4.82 10.74
CA PRO A 100 26.16 -5.70 9.58
C PRO A 100 26.60 -4.97 8.30
N LEU A 101 26.91 -5.76 7.27
CA LEU A 101 27.02 -5.26 5.90
C LEU A 101 25.63 -5.28 5.26
N VAL A 102 25.16 -4.12 4.79
CA VAL A 102 23.84 -3.97 4.16
C VAL A 102 24.00 -3.53 2.71
N SER A 103 23.33 -4.23 1.81
CA SER A 103 23.26 -3.92 0.38
C SER A 103 21.81 -3.91 -0.08
N THR A 104 21.42 -2.85 -0.78
CA THR A 104 20.07 -2.68 -1.33
C THR A 104 20.15 -2.40 -2.82
N ARG A 105 19.22 -2.98 -3.58
CA ARG A 105 19.05 -2.71 -5.01
C ARG A 105 17.56 -2.66 -5.34
N GLU A 106 17.09 -1.49 -5.75
CA GLU A 106 15.77 -1.30 -6.34
C GLU A 106 15.86 -1.58 -7.86
N GLU A 107 14.93 -2.35 -8.39
CA GLU A 107 14.86 -2.71 -9.80
C GLU A 107 13.50 -2.33 -10.39
N ASP A 108 13.54 -1.64 -11.53
CA ASP A 108 12.40 -1.32 -12.37
C ASP A 108 12.53 -2.20 -13.62
N ARG A 109 11.70 -3.25 -13.71
CA ARG A 109 11.84 -4.28 -14.75
C ARG A 109 11.21 -3.84 -16.06
N ASN A 110 10.14 -3.06 -16.00
CA ASN A 110 9.37 -2.62 -17.16
C ASN A 110 9.75 -1.21 -17.63
N GLN A 111 10.65 -0.53 -16.91
CA GLN A 111 11.15 0.83 -17.18
C GLN A 111 10.03 1.89 -17.17
N ASP A 112 9.00 1.70 -16.32
CA ASP A 112 7.88 2.64 -16.19
C ASP A 112 8.14 3.79 -15.20
N GLY A 113 9.30 3.80 -14.54
CA GLY A 113 9.72 4.79 -13.55
C GLY A 113 9.30 4.47 -12.11
N LYS A 114 8.62 3.34 -11.89
CA LYS A 114 8.28 2.82 -10.57
C LYS A 114 9.13 1.61 -10.23
N THR A 115 9.47 1.49 -8.95
CA THR A 115 10.24 0.35 -8.46
C THR A 115 9.34 -0.88 -8.38
N ASP A 116 9.70 -1.96 -9.06
CA ASP A 116 8.97 -3.23 -9.06
C ASP A 116 9.47 -4.18 -7.97
N MET A 117 10.78 -4.23 -7.75
CA MET A 117 11.40 -5.20 -6.85
C MET A 117 12.51 -4.58 -6.01
N LEU A 118 12.55 -4.96 -4.73
CA LEU A 118 13.63 -4.62 -3.81
C LEU A 118 14.46 -5.88 -3.51
N HIS A 119 15.73 -5.87 -3.89
CA HIS A 119 16.71 -6.82 -3.39
C HIS A 119 17.36 -6.24 -2.14
N PHE A 120 17.10 -6.86 -0.99
CA PHE A 120 17.71 -6.50 0.28
C PHE A 120 18.61 -7.63 0.76
N LYS A 121 19.89 -7.33 0.97
CA LYS A 121 20.88 -8.28 1.51
C LYS A 121 21.48 -7.69 2.77
N LEU A 122 21.46 -8.46 3.85
CA LEU A 122 22.07 -8.10 5.13
C LEU A 122 22.93 -9.25 5.61
N GLU A 123 24.20 -8.96 5.91
CA GLU A 123 25.17 -9.92 6.44
C GLU A 123 25.62 -9.47 7.83
N LEU A 124 25.24 -10.24 8.85
CA LEU A 124 25.61 -9.98 10.24
C LEU A 124 26.89 -10.77 10.59
N PRO A 125 28.00 -10.11 10.94
CA PRO A 125 29.21 -10.83 11.34
C PRO A 125 29.03 -11.43 12.75
N LEU A 126 29.04 -12.75 12.82
CA LEU A 126 28.89 -13.54 14.05
C LEU A 126 30.24 -14.09 14.53
N GLN A 127 30.40 -14.19 15.85
CA GLN A 127 31.50 -14.93 16.46
C GLN A 127 31.24 -16.43 16.45
N SER A 128 32.28 -17.25 16.62
CA SER A 128 32.15 -18.73 16.64
C SER A 128 31.29 -19.25 17.79
N THR A 129 31.08 -18.44 18.83
CA THR A 129 30.26 -18.74 20.01
C THR A 129 28.84 -18.21 19.90
N GLU A 130 28.53 -17.39 18.88
CA GLU A 130 27.24 -16.75 18.70
C GLU A 130 26.37 -17.58 17.75
N HIS A 131 25.26 -18.11 18.26
CA HIS A 131 24.33 -18.94 17.50
C HIS A 131 22.97 -18.25 17.36
N VAL A 132 22.55 -17.93 16.14
CA VAL A 132 21.29 -17.22 15.88
C VAL A 132 20.13 -18.19 15.78
N LEU A 133 19.17 -18.09 16.70
CA LEU A 133 17.94 -18.89 16.73
C LEU A 133 16.71 -18.12 16.23
N GLY A 134 16.81 -16.81 16.04
CA GLY A 134 15.70 -16.04 15.50
C GLY A 134 16.15 -14.70 14.96
N VAL A 135 15.39 -14.19 14.00
CA VAL A 135 15.63 -12.89 13.39
C VAL A 135 14.32 -12.14 13.34
N GLN A 136 14.37 -10.89 13.79
CA GLN A 136 13.33 -9.90 13.64
C GLN A 136 13.89 -8.72 12.87
N LEU A 137 13.23 -8.36 11.77
CA LEU A 137 13.66 -7.31 10.88
C LEU A 137 12.48 -6.40 10.56
N ILE A 138 12.68 -5.10 10.74
CA ILE A 138 11.77 -4.07 10.29
C ILE A 138 12.43 -3.30 9.15
N LEU A 139 11.70 -3.21 8.04
CA LEU A 139 12.00 -2.36 6.89
C LEU A 139 10.93 -1.29 6.76
N THR A 140 11.34 -0.08 6.42
CA THR A 140 10.41 1.05 6.24
C THR A 140 10.36 1.51 4.79
N PHE A 141 9.15 1.87 4.35
CA PHE A 141 8.88 2.26 2.98
C PHE A 141 8.03 3.54 2.94
N SER A 142 8.24 4.37 1.94
CA SER A 142 7.31 5.42 1.56
C SER A 142 6.34 4.83 0.54
N TYR A 143 5.04 4.99 0.79
CA TYR A 143 3.99 4.45 -0.06
C TYR A 143 3.09 5.59 -0.52
N ARG A 144 2.88 5.67 -1.84
CA ARG A 144 2.08 6.72 -2.47
C ARG A 144 1.11 6.18 -3.50
N LEU A 145 -0.14 6.63 -3.41
CA LEU A 145 -1.19 6.45 -4.42
C LEU A 145 -1.54 7.80 -5.04
N HIS A 146 -1.93 7.79 -6.30
CA HIS A 146 -2.12 9.01 -7.10
C HIS A 146 -3.44 9.06 -7.85
N ARG A 147 -3.98 7.92 -8.29
CA ARG A 147 -4.99 7.89 -9.37
C ARG A 147 -6.40 8.16 -8.87
N MET A 148 -6.86 7.42 -7.85
CA MET A 148 -8.24 7.52 -7.33
C MET A 148 -8.31 8.08 -5.91
N ALA A 149 -7.30 7.80 -5.09
CA ALA A 149 -7.12 8.37 -3.77
C ALA A 149 -5.67 8.84 -3.67
N THR A 150 -5.45 10.11 -3.33
CA THR A 150 -4.09 10.62 -3.13
C THR A 150 -3.66 10.30 -1.70
N LEU A 151 -3.13 9.10 -1.48
CA LEU A 151 -2.64 8.66 -0.17
C LEU A 151 -1.12 8.80 -0.11
N VAL A 152 -0.62 9.44 0.94
CA VAL A 152 0.81 9.42 1.30
C VAL A 152 0.92 8.80 2.68
N MET A 153 1.70 7.73 2.79
CA MET A 153 1.95 7.10 4.07
C MET A 153 3.37 6.55 4.18
N GLN A 154 3.82 6.40 5.42
CA GLN A 154 4.97 5.56 5.73
C GLN A 154 4.48 4.17 6.13
N SER A 155 4.92 3.16 5.39
CA SER A 155 4.62 1.76 5.64
C SER A 155 5.82 1.01 6.21
N MET A 156 5.53 -0.16 6.76
CA MET A 156 6.50 -1.06 7.37
C MET A 156 6.32 -2.45 6.78
N ALA A 157 7.42 -3.15 6.54
CA ALA A 157 7.45 -4.60 6.46
C ALA A 157 8.11 -5.13 7.74
N PHE A 158 7.47 -6.11 8.37
CA PHE A 158 7.96 -6.77 9.57
C PHE A 158 8.14 -8.24 9.27
N LEU A 159 9.39 -8.69 9.34
CA LEU A 159 9.78 -10.07 9.17
C LEU A 159 10.17 -10.62 10.53
N GLN A 160 9.59 -11.76 10.90
CA GLN A 160 9.97 -12.50 12.10
C GLN A 160 10.07 -13.98 11.77
N SER A 161 11.27 -14.54 11.95
CA SER A 161 11.51 -15.96 11.78
C SER A 161 12.23 -16.51 12.99
N SER A 162 11.79 -17.67 13.47
CA SER A 162 12.43 -18.42 14.54
C SER A 162 12.84 -19.80 14.02
N PHE A 163 13.99 -20.27 14.49
CA PHE A 163 14.62 -21.51 14.06
C PHE A 163 14.88 -22.39 15.28
N PRO A 164 14.56 -23.69 15.22
CA PRO A 164 14.89 -24.63 16.28
C PRO A 164 16.39 -24.98 16.34
N VAL A 165 17.13 -24.65 15.27
CA VAL A 165 18.56 -24.92 15.12
C VAL A 165 19.24 -23.63 14.65
N PRO A 166 20.49 -23.35 15.05
CA PRO A 166 21.21 -22.15 14.62
C PRO A 166 21.24 -22.01 13.09
N GLY A 167 20.67 -20.91 12.60
CA GLY A 167 20.60 -20.60 11.17
C GLY A 167 21.82 -19.80 10.70
N SER A 168 22.32 -20.12 9.51
CA SER A 168 23.39 -19.35 8.84
C SER A 168 22.85 -18.31 7.87
N GLN A 169 21.68 -18.56 7.27
CA GLN A 169 21.07 -17.74 6.25
C GLN A 169 19.54 -17.80 6.34
N LEU A 170 18.88 -16.68 6.06
CA LEU A 170 17.45 -16.55 5.91
C LEU A 170 17.16 -15.92 4.54
N TYR A 171 16.31 -16.58 3.76
CA TYR A 171 15.83 -16.09 2.47
C TYR A 171 14.32 -15.92 2.53
N VAL A 172 13.85 -14.71 2.22
CA VAL A 172 12.43 -14.35 2.29
C VAL A 172 12.05 -13.65 1.01
N ASN A 173 10.98 -14.13 0.39
CA ASN A 173 10.34 -13.50 -0.75
C ASN A 173 8.86 -13.27 -0.43
N GLY A 174 8.39 -12.05 -0.69
CA GLY A 174 7.00 -11.67 -0.48
C GLY A 174 6.57 -10.51 -1.36
N ASP A 175 5.26 -10.42 -1.57
CA ASP A 175 4.64 -9.28 -2.24
C ASP A 175 4.24 -8.22 -1.22
N LEU A 176 4.57 -6.95 -1.48
CA LEU A 176 4.11 -5.82 -0.68
C LEU A 176 2.71 -5.38 -1.15
N ARG A 177 1.66 -5.62 -0.34
CA ARG A 177 0.27 -5.25 -0.70
C ARG A 177 -0.39 -4.36 0.34
N LEU A 178 -1.08 -3.32 -0.11
CA LEU A 178 -1.90 -2.48 0.77
C LEU A 178 -3.20 -3.19 1.17
N GLN A 179 -3.35 -3.45 2.47
CA GLN A 179 -4.59 -3.84 3.11
C GLN A 179 -5.25 -2.65 3.82
N GLN A 180 -6.46 -2.32 3.37
CA GLN A 180 -7.27 -1.23 3.92
C GLN A 180 -8.33 -1.81 4.86
N LYS A 181 -8.39 -1.35 6.11
CA LYS A 181 -9.49 -1.59 7.06
C LYS A 181 -10.67 -0.65 6.82
N GLN A 182 -10.37 0.56 6.32
CA GLN A 182 -11.37 1.57 6.01
C GLN A 182 -11.20 2.03 4.55
N PRO A 183 -12.31 2.34 3.84
CA PRO A 183 -12.22 2.94 2.51
C PRO A 183 -11.44 4.26 2.55
N LEU A 184 -10.58 4.46 1.54
CA LEU A 184 -9.95 5.75 1.32
C LEU A 184 -10.96 6.73 0.72
N SER A 185 -10.83 8.01 1.08
CA SER A 185 -11.59 9.08 0.43
C SER A 185 -11.13 9.21 -1.02
N CYS A 186 -12.08 9.29 -1.96
CA CYS A 186 -11.81 9.50 -3.39
C CYS A 186 -11.43 10.96 -3.74
N GLY A 187 -11.28 11.83 -2.74
CA GLY A 187 -10.92 13.22 -2.92
C GLY A 187 -10.00 13.73 -1.82
N GLY A 188 -9.04 14.56 -2.23
CA GLY A 188 -8.05 15.18 -1.35
C GLY A 188 -6.79 14.35 -1.10
N LEU A 189 -5.77 15.01 -0.54
CA LEU A 189 -4.57 14.37 -0.03
C LEU A 189 -4.88 13.76 1.35
N ASP A 190 -4.80 12.44 1.44
CA ASP A 190 -4.80 11.73 2.71
C ASP A 190 -3.35 11.52 3.17
N ALA A 191 -2.94 12.30 4.16
CA ALA A 191 -1.61 12.23 4.78
C ALA A 191 -1.68 11.76 6.24
N ARG A 192 -2.82 11.20 6.69
CA ARG A 192 -3.03 10.79 8.09
C ARG A 192 -1.97 9.80 8.59
N TYR A 193 -1.41 9.00 7.68
CA TYR A 193 -0.40 7.99 7.97
C TYR A 193 1.00 8.37 7.50
N ASN A 194 1.21 9.64 7.14
CA ASN A 194 2.53 10.19 6.80
C ASN A 194 3.29 10.60 8.07
N ILE A 195 3.40 9.66 9.00
CA ILE A 195 4.14 9.80 10.26
C ILE A 195 5.16 8.66 10.36
N SER A 196 6.34 9.00 10.87
CA SER A 196 7.43 8.04 11.06
C SER A 196 6.95 6.84 11.88
N VAL A 197 7.17 5.63 11.36
CA VAL A 197 6.75 4.43 12.08
C VAL A 197 7.65 4.16 13.29
N ILE A 198 8.93 4.51 13.17
CA ILE A 198 9.91 4.43 14.26
C ILE A 198 10.36 5.85 14.57
N ASN A 199 10.32 6.23 15.85
CA ASN A 199 10.83 7.51 16.31
C ASN A 199 12.35 7.42 16.51
N GLY A 200 13.11 7.58 15.41
CA GLY A 200 14.57 7.49 15.41
C GLY A 200 15.33 8.53 16.25
N THR A 201 14.63 9.53 16.78
CA THR A 201 15.20 10.58 17.64
C THR A 201 14.92 10.36 19.12
N SER A 202 14.07 9.39 19.46
CA SER A 202 13.73 9.15 20.87
C SER A 202 14.94 8.64 21.65
N PRO A 203 15.17 9.13 22.88
CA PRO A 203 16.18 8.60 23.78
C PRO A 203 15.69 7.37 24.56
N PHE A 204 14.40 7.01 24.48
CA PHE A 204 13.82 5.94 25.30
C PHE A 204 13.88 4.59 24.59
N ALA A 205 14.34 3.55 25.29
CA ALA A 205 14.38 2.18 24.76
C ALA A 205 12.98 1.64 24.42
N TYR A 206 11.95 2.10 25.14
CA TYR A 206 10.55 1.72 24.90
C TYR A 206 10.07 2.07 23.47
N ASP A 207 10.52 3.19 22.92
CA ASP A 207 10.10 3.63 21.57
C ASP A 207 10.72 2.78 20.45
N TYR A 208 11.69 1.93 20.78
CA TYR A 208 12.32 0.98 19.88
C TYR A 208 11.93 -0.48 20.14
N ASP A 209 11.02 -0.73 21.09
CA ASP A 209 10.50 -2.06 21.30
C ASP A 209 9.67 -2.50 20.08
N LEU A 210 10.11 -3.58 19.44
CA LEU A 210 9.48 -4.19 18.28
C LEU A 210 8.00 -4.48 18.51
N THR A 211 7.64 -4.95 19.71
CA THR A 211 6.25 -5.29 20.04
C THR A 211 5.37 -4.05 20.04
N HIS A 212 5.85 -2.97 20.65
CA HIS A 212 5.16 -1.69 20.69
C HIS A 212 5.05 -1.05 19.30
N ILE A 213 6.14 -1.08 18.52
CA ILE A 213 6.16 -0.57 17.15
C ILE A 213 5.14 -1.31 16.26
N VAL A 214 5.14 -2.65 16.32
CA VAL A 214 4.21 -3.47 15.53
C VAL A 214 2.77 -3.24 16.00
N ALA A 215 2.51 -3.16 17.30
CA ALA A 215 1.18 -2.87 17.83
C ALA A 215 0.67 -1.49 17.34
N ALA A 216 1.49 -0.44 17.47
CA ALA A 216 1.15 0.90 16.99
C ALA A 216 0.92 0.95 15.47
N TYR A 217 1.68 0.17 14.69
CA TYR A 217 1.46 0.05 13.24
C TYR A 217 0.15 -0.72 12.94
N GLN A 218 -0.16 -1.75 13.72
CA GLN A 218 -1.36 -2.55 13.53
C GLN A 218 -2.65 -1.78 13.79
N GLU A 219 -2.64 -0.74 14.62
CA GLU A 219 -3.78 0.14 14.85
C GLU A 219 -4.14 1.00 13.61
N ARG A 220 -3.20 1.20 12.67
CA ARG A 220 -3.46 1.97 11.44
C ARG A 220 -4.52 1.28 10.57
N ASN A 221 -5.40 2.06 9.96
CA ASN A 221 -6.44 1.53 9.08
C ASN A 221 -5.96 1.28 7.64
N GLY A 222 -4.79 1.79 7.24
CA GLY A 222 -4.10 1.40 6.00
C GLY A 222 -2.79 0.72 6.37
N ARG A 223 -2.65 -0.57 6.08
CA ARG A 223 -1.45 -1.36 6.39
C ARG A 223 -0.91 -1.99 5.14
N LEU A 224 0.40 -2.08 5.04
CA LEU A 224 1.01 -2.92 4.02
C LEU A 224 1.22 -4.30 4.64
N MET A 225 0.69 -5.34 4.02
CA MET A 225 0.99 -6.72 4.40
C MET A 225 1.97 -7.27 3.39
N GLU A 226 3.03 -7.87 3.90
CA GLU A 226 3.87 -8.78 3.15
C GLU A 226 3.22 -10.16 3.20
N ASN A 227 2.87 -10.71 2.03
CA ASN A 227 2.44 -12.10 1.97
C ASN A 227 3.69 -12.97 1.89
N GLU A 228 4.14 -13.52 3.02
CA GLU A 228 5.28 -14.44 3.08
C GLU A 228 4.94 -15.75 2.34
N THR A 229 5.70 -16.06 1.28
CA THR A 229 5.87 -17.44 0.81
C THR A 229 7.11 -18.01 1.48
N ASN A 230 6.93 -18.61 2.66
CA ASN A 230 8.02 -19.23 3.42
C ASN A 230 8.52 -20.50 2.73
N THR A 231 9.60 -20.39 1.95
CA THR A 231 10.48 -21.53 1.66
C THR A 231 11.61 -21.53 2.69
N ASN A 232 11.39 -22.21 3.81
CA ASN A 232 12.41 -22.43 4.84
C ASN A 232 13.45 -23.43 4.33
N THR A 233 14.44 -22.97 3.56
CA THR A 233 15.59 -23.80 3.20
C THR A 233 16.75 -23.46 4.13
N ALA A 234 16.85 -24.20 5.25
CA ALA A 234 18.05 -24.20 6.08
C ALA A 234 19.13 -25.03 5.37
N GLU A 235 19.94 -24.42 4.51
CA GLU A 235 21.08 -25.11 3.90
C GLU A 235 22.22 -25.24 4.92
N LYS A 236 22.44 -26.48 5.37
CA LYS A 236 23.66 -26.88 6.07
C LYS A 236 24.78 -26.89 5.03
N GLN A 237 25.72 -25.94 5.08
CA GLN A 237 26.98 -26.10 4.35
C GLN A 237 27.78 -27.24 4.99
N THR A 238 27.53 -28.46 4.52
CA THR A 238 28.42 -29.58 4.75
C THR A 238 29.70 -29.26 3.98
N LYS A 239 30.74 -28.80 4.69
CA LYS A 239 32.10 -28.79 4.18
C LYS A 239 32.52 -30.24 3.91
N GLU A 240 32.24 -30.71 2.71
CA GLU A 240 32.85 -31.92 2.17
C GLU A 240 34.30 -31.56 1.83
N LYS A 241 35.20 -31.80 2.79
CA LYS A 241 36.62 -31.97 2.49
C LYS A 241 36.73 -33.26 1.68
N ALA A 242 36.89 -33.15 0.37
CA ALA A 242 37.44 -34.21 -0.46
C ALA A 242 38.88 -33.81 -0.80
N PHE A 243 39.81 -34.60 -0.27
CA PHE A 243 41.23 -34.80 -0.57
C PHE A 243 41.98 -33.76 -1.43
#